data_AF-A0A7Z0D6T4-F1
#
_entry.id   AF-A0A7Z0D6T4-F1
#
_cell.length_a   1.000
_cell.length_b   1.000
_cell.length_c   1.000
_cell.angle_alpha   90.00
_cell.angle_beta   90.00
_cell.angle_gamma   90.00
#
_symmetry.space_group_name_H-M   'P 1'
#
loop_
_entity.id
_entity.type
_entity.pdbx_description
1 polymer ?
#
loop_
_entity_poly.entity_id
_entity_poly.type
_entity_poly.pdbx_seq_one_letter_code
_entity_poly.pdbx_strand_id
1 'polypeptide(L)'
;MAGASAGRSLRVGELAERTGVSARLLRHYENSGILPARRSSAGQRLFDAGAVERVRRIRELLAAGLPVRVIRELVDCIHEPGRLEPCAVPVLVAHLREHDARIAELEGTRTSLQGLIDASAP
;
A
#
# COMPACT_ATOMS: atom_id res chain seq x y z
N MET A 1 22.81 7.43 26.43
CA MET A 1 22.91 6.53 27.61
C MET A 1 21.58 5.85 27.81
N ALA A 2 21.57 4.52 27.59
CA ALA A 2 20.58 3.49 27.97
C ALA A 2 19.07 3.70 27.68
N GLY A 3 18.51 2.80 26.88
CA GLY A 3 17.07 2.63 26.71
C GLY A 3 16.71 1.59 25.66
N ALA A 4 17.11 0.34 25.88
CA ALA A 4 16.69 -0.78 25.06
C ALA A 4 15.16 -0.94 25.11
N SER A 5 14.52 -0.81 23.95
CA SER A 5 13.41 -1.69 23.61
C SER A 5 13.86 -2.46 22.37
N ALA A 6 14.55 -3.58 22.59
CA ALA A 6 14.83 -4.55 21.54
C ALA A 6 13.52 -5.30 21.23
N GLY A 7 12.53 -4.59 20.69
CA GLY A 7 11.44 -5.22 19.98
C GLY A 7 12.07 -6.02 18.84
N ARG A 8 11.84 -7.34 18.83
CA ARG A 8 12.43 -8.28 17.87
C ARG A 8 12.42 -7.68 16.46
N SER A 9 13.59 -7.30 15.96
CA SER A 9 13.71 -6.80 14.60
C SER A 9 13.83 -7.98 13.64
N LEU A 10 13.08 -7.94 12.55
CA LEU A 10 12.95 -9.03 11.58
C LEU A 10 13.92 -8.83 10.42
N ARG A 11 14.56 -9.91 9.97
CA ARG A 11 15.25 -9.91 8.67
C ARG A 11 14.22 -9.97 7.54
N VAL A 12 14.61 -9.56 6.34
CA VAL A 12 13.72 -9.60 5.16
C VAL A 12 13.16 -11.00 4.88
N GLY A 13 13.92 -12.07 5.12
CA GLY A 13 13.47 -13.44 4.95
C GLY A 13 12.39 -13.83 5.97
N GLU A 14 12.62 -13.52 7.25
CA GLU A 14 11.66 -13.76 8.32
C GLU A 14 10.36 -12.96 8.11
N LEU A 15 10.47 -11.70 7.68
CA LEU A 15 9.31 -10.90 7.33
C LEU A 15 8.56 -11.49 6.12
N ALA A 16 9.27 -12.01 5.13
CA ALA A 16 8.66 -12.66 3.96
C ALA A 16 7.86 -13.91 4.36
N GLU A 17 8.43 -14.77 5.20
CA GLU A 17 7.76 -15.96 5.74
C GLU A 17 6.49 -15.59 6.52
N ARG A 18 6.57 -14.60 7.41
CA ARG A 18 5.44 -14.20 8.27
C ARG A 18 4.29 -13.52 7.53
N THR A 19 4.59 -12.87 6.41
CA THR A 19 3.62 -12.06 5.65
C THR A 19 3.14 -12.75 4.38
N GLY A 20 3.81 -13.83 3.95
CA GLY A 20 3.60 -14.44 2.64
C GLY A 20 3.97 -13.53 1.46
N VAL A 21 4.70 -12.43 1.71
CA VAL A 21 5.14 -11.48 0.69
C VAL A 21 6.56 -11.80 0.28
N SER A 22 6.84 -11.87 -1.03
CA SER A 22 8.20 -12.14 -1.49
C SER A 22 9.19 -11.09 -0.98
N ALA A 23 10.41 -11.51 -0.67
CA ALA A 23 11.47 -10.59 -0.25
C ALA A 23 11.76 -9.50 -1.32
N ARG A 24 11.52 -9.79 -2.60
CA ARG A 24 11.59 -8.80 -3.69
C ARG A 24 10.55 -7.70 -3.50
N LEU A 25 9.30 -8.06 -3.21
CA LEU A 25 8.22 -7.10 -3.01
C LEU A 25 8.39 -6.31 -1.71
N LEU A 26 8.88 -6.94 -0.64
CA LEU A 26 9.25 -6.22 0.60
C LEU A 26 10.34 -5.17 0.35
N ARG A 27 11.37 -5.49 -0.44
CA ARG A 27 12.39 -4.52 -0.86
C ARG A 27 11.81 -3.40 -1.71
N HIS A 28 10.82 -3.71 -2.54
CA HIS A 28 10.10 -2.68 -3.29
C HIS A 28 9.36 -1.72 -2.35
N TYR A 29 8.63 -2.24 -1.35
CA TYR A 29 7.95 -1.40 -0.34
C TYR A 29 8.93 -0.54 0.47
N GLU A 30 10.09 -1.09 0.85
CA GLU A 30 11.18 -0.35 1.49
C GLU A 30 11.68 0.78 0.60
N ASN A 31 12.03 0.48 -0.66
CA ASN A 31 12.53 1.48 -1.61
C ASN A 31 11.49 2.57 -1.91
N SER A 32 10.20 2.21 -1.91
CA SER A 32 9.08 3.14 -2.05
C SER A 32 8.79 3.93 -0.77
N GLY A 33 9.49 3.65 0.34
CA GLY A 33 9.35 4.38 1.61
C GLY A 33 8.09 4.07 2.42
N ILE A 34 7.31 3.07 2.02
CA ILE A 34 6.09 2.66 2.74
C ILE A 34 6.35 1.57 3.79
N LEU A 35 7.56 1.00 3.80
CA LEU A 35 8.00 0.01 4.78
C LEU A 35 9.39 0.39 5.30
N PRO A 36 9.49 1.16 6.40
CA PRO A 36 10.76 1.61 6.93
C PRO A 36 11.61 0.43 7.42
N ALA A 37 12.89 0.45 7.08
CA ALA A 37 13.89 -0.51 7.55
C ALA A 37 15.07 0.22 8.17
N ARG A 38 15.63 -0.34 9.24
CA ARG A 38 16.90 0.11 9.83
C ARG A 38 18.03 -0.77 9.34
N ARG A 39 19.25 -0.24 9.38
CA ARG A 39 20.47 -1.04 9.13
C ARG A 39 21.06 -1.49 10.46
N SER A 40 21.43 -2.76 10.55
CA SER A 40 22.22 -3.26 11.67
C SER A 40 23.66 -2.73 11.60
N SER A 41 24.43 -2.88 12.69
CA SER A 41 25.86 -2.59 12.70
C SER A 41 26.65 -3.37 11.64
N ALA A 42 26.15 -4.54 11.22
CA ALA A 42 26.70 -5.36 10.16
C ALA A 42 26.12 -5.04 8.76
N GLY A 43 25.36 -3.95 8.60
CA GLY A 43 24.78 -3.49 7.33
C GLY A 43 23.52 -4.23 6.86
N GLN A 44 23.00 -5.17 7.66
CA GLN A 44 21.80 -5.96 7.32
C GLN A 44 20.53 -5.12 7.47
N ARG A 45 19.53 -5.37 6.62
CA ARG A 45 18.20 -4.76 6.75
C ARG A 45 17.42 -5.42 7.87
N LEU A 46 16.89 -4.58 8.76
CA LEU A 46 16.09 -4.97 9.90
C LEU A 46 14.77 -4.18 9.90
N PHE A 47 13.67 -4.88 10.02
CA PHE A 47 12.33 -4.32 10.13
C PHE A 47 11.88 -4.39 11.59
N ASP A 48 11.11 -3.41 12.06
CA ASP A 48 10.59 -3.42 13.43
C ASP A 48 9.55 -4.55 13.66
N ALA A 49 9.14 -4.72 14.91
CA ALA A 49 8.13 -5.71 15.27
C ALA A 49 6.75 -5.43 14.65
N GLY A 50 6.44 -4.16 14.35
CA GLY A 50 5.20 -3.72 13.70
C GLY A 50 5.16 -3.98 12.20
N ALA A 51 6.28 -4.38 11.60
CA ALA A 51 6.40 -4.55 10.15
C ALA A 51 5.46 -5.61 9.58
N VAL A 52 5.10 -6.64 10.34
CA VAL A 52 4.12 -7.66 9.87
C VAL A 52 2.75 -7.03 9.65
N GLU A 53 2.24 -6.29 10.64
CA GLU A 53 0.94 -5.61 10.52
C GLU A 53 0.98 -4.49 9.49
N ARG A 54 2.10 -3.74 9.42
CA ARG A 54 2.30 -2.73 8.38
C ARG A 54 2.23 -3.34 6.99
N VAL A 55 2.88 -4.49 6.74
CA VAL A 55 2.81 -5.18 5.46
C VAL A 55 1.40 -5.68 5.16
N ARG A 56 0.68 -6.24 6.14
CA ARG A 56 -0.74 -6.62 5.97
C ARG A 56 -1.59 -5.42 5.56
N ARG A 57 -1.42 -4.28 6.24
CA ARG A 57 -2.15 -3.06 5.91
C ARG A 57 -1.83 -2.53 4.52
N ILE A 58 -0.56 -2.51 4.14
CA ILE A 58 -0.15 -2.15 2.77
C ILE A 58 -0.87 -3.05 1.75
N ARG A 59 -0.98 -4.36 2.00
CA ARG A 59 -1.68 -5.28 1.09
C ARG A 59 -3.17 -5.01 1.01
N GLU A 60 -3.83 -4.68 2.11
CA GLU A 60 -5.26 -4.30 2.12
C GLU A 60 -5.50 -3.04 1.30
N LEU A 61 -4.65 -2.01 1.46
CA LEU A 61 -4.75 -0.77 0.70
C LEU A 61 -4.51 -1.00 -0.80
N LEU A 62 -3.51 -1.82 -1.15
CA LEU A 62 -3.27 -2.22 -2.54
C LEU A 62 -4.47 -2.99 -3.12
N ALA A 63 -5.08 -3.89 -2.34
CA ALA A 63 -6.26 -4.65 -2.76
C ALA A 63 -7.51 -3.75 -2.90
N ALA A 64 -7.57 -2.66 -2.15
CA ALA A 64 -8.60 -1.62 -2.27
C ALA A 64 -8.37 -0.67 -3.47
N GLY A 65 -7.36 -0.92 -4.29
CA GLY A 65 -7.08 -0.16 -5.51
C GLY A 65 -6.18 1.05 -5.31
N LEU A 66 -5.64 1.28 -4.10
CA LEU A 66 -4.71 2.39 -3.86
C LEU A 66 -3.32 2.03 -4.37
N PRO A 67 -2.74 2.75 -5.33
CA PRO A 67 -1.39 2.48 -5.78
C PRO A 67 -0.35 2.86 -4.71
N VAL A 68 0.85 2.28 -4.80
CA VAL A 68 1.97 2.52 -3.86
C VAL A 68 2.25 4.02 -3.63
N ARG A 69 2.09 4.86 -4.66
CA ARG A 69 2.26 6.31 -4.56
C ARG A 69 1.32 6.94 -3.52
N VAL A 70 0.06 6.50 -3.50
CA VAL A 70 -0.98 6.98 -2.58
C VAL A 70 -0.73 6.47 -1.18
N ILE A 71 -0.36 5.20 -1.06
CA ILE A 71 0.00 4.60 0.23
C ILE A 71 1.19 5.34 0.85
N ARG A 72 2.10 5.87 0.02
CA ARG A 72 3.21 6.72 0.48
C ARG A 72 2.75 8.05 1.04
N GLU A 73 1.78 8.72 0.40
CA GLU A 73 1.17 9.95 0.92
C GLU A 73 0.45 9.72 2.25
N LEU A 74 -0.03 8.49 2.47
CA LEU A 74 -0.69 8.09 3.70
C LEU A 74 0.26 7.63 4.81
N VAL A 75 1.57 7.55 4.57
CA VAL A 75 2.50 6.89 5.52
C VAL A 75 2.50 7.55 6.90
N ASP A 76 2.40 8.89 6.95
CA ASP A 76 2.35 9.66 8.21
C ASP A 76 0.97 9.57 8.89
N CYS A 77 -0.03 9.11 8.17
CA CYS A 77 -1.38 8.85 8.68
C CYS A 77 -1.61 7.39 9.05
N ILE A 78 -0.64 6.50 8.82
CA ILE A 78 -0.69 5.09 9.22
C ILE A 78 0.10 4.91 10.51
N HIS A 79 -0.60 4.84 11.63
CA HIS A 79 0.02 4.66 12.95
C HIS A 79 0.06 3.18 13.34
N GLU A 80 1.06 2.78 14.12
CA GLU A 80 1.18 1.40 14.59
C GLU A 80 0.00 1.00 15.49
N PRO A 81 -0.61 -0.18 15.29
CA PRO A 81 -0.28 -1.21 14.29
C PRO A 81 -1.15 -1.13 13.02
N GLY A 82 -0.87 -0.21 12.10
CA GLY A 82 -1.51 -0.12 10.78
C GLY A 82 -2.86 0.63 10.74
N ARG A 83 -3.21 1.37 11.80
CA ARG A 83 -4.45 2.16 11.86
C ARG A 83 -4.33 3.41 10.98
N LEU A 84 -5.37 3.68 10.17
CA LEU A 84 -5.49 4.96 9.47
C LEU A 84 -6.06 6.01 10.43
N GLU A 85 -5.34 7.11 10.56
CA GLU A 85 -5.79 8.29 11.30
C GLU A 85 -6.68 9.19 10.43
N PRO A 86 -7.48 10.10 11.03
CA PRO A 86 -8.34 11.02 10.30
C PRO A 86 -7.61 11.87 9.24
N CYS A 87 -6.30 12.10 9.38
CA CYS A 87 -5.51 12.81 8.38
C CYS A 87 -5.41 12.06 7.03
N ALA A 88 -5.74 10.77 6.96
CA ALA A 88 -5.82 10.00 5.72
C ALA A 88 -7.06 10.37 4.88
N VAL A 89 -8.14 10.85 5.52
CA VAL A 89 -9.45 11.03 4.87
C VAL A 89 -9.38 11.95 3.64
N PRO A 90 -8.69 13.11 3.66
CA PRO A 90 -8.61 13.97 2.48
C PRO A 90 -7.98 13.29 1.27
N VAL A 91 -6.91 12.51 1.48
CA VAL A 91 -6.22 11.75 0.42
C VAL A 91 -7.14 10.66 -0.13
N LEU A 92 -7.83 9.92 0.74
CA LEU A 92 -8.78 8.88 0.33
C LEU A 92 -9.96 9.45 -0.47
N VAL A 93 -10.51 10.60 -0.05
CA VAL A 93 -11.60 11.29 -0.75
C VAL A 93 -11.15 11.79 -2.12
N ALA A 94 -9.92 12.31 -2.23
CA ALA A 94 -9.36 12.72 -3.51
C ALA A 94 -9.26 11.55 -4.49
N HIS A 95 -8.73 10.40 -4.05
CA HIS A 95 -8.68 9.21 -4.90
C HIS A 95 -10.04 8.62 -5.22
N LEU A 96 -10.98 8.63 -4.28
CA LEU A 96 -12.35 8.23 -4.57
C LEU A 96 -12.94 9.04 -5.73
N ARG A 97 -12.76 10.37 -5.72
CA ARG A 97 -13.23 11.25 -6.80
C ARG A 97 -12.54 10.96 -8.14
N GLU A 98 -11.25 10.66 -8.14
CA GLU A 98 -10.54 10.24 -9.36
C GLU A 98 -11.13 8.94 -9.93
N HIS A 99 -11.45 7.98 -9.06
CA HIS A 99 -12.08 6.72 -9.46
C HIS A 99 -13.50 6.94 -9.98
N ASP A 100 -14.31 7.76 -9.31
CA ASP A 100 -15.66 8.10 -9.76
C ASP A 100 -15.65 8.76 -11.14
N ALA A 101 -14.72 9.68 -11.39
CA ALA A 101 -14.56 10.31 -12.70
C ALA A 101 -14.18 9.29 -13.78
N ARG A 102 -13.28 8.35 -13.46
CA ARG A 102 -12.89 7.29 -14.40
C ARG A 102 -14.02 6.31 -14.66
N ILE A 103 -14.83 5.98 -13.66
CA ILE A 103 -16.02 5.13 -13.82
C ILE A 103 -16.99 5.81 -14.79
N ALA A 104 -17.32 7.09 -14.57
CA ALA A 104 -18.24 7.83 -15.45
C ALA A 104 -17.74 7.86 -16.92
N GLU A 105 -16.44 8.05 -17.14
CA GLU A 105 -15.83 8.00 -18.48
C GLU A 105 -15.96 6.61 -19.13
N LEU A 106 -15.69 5.55 -18.36
CA LEU A 106 -15.80 4.17 -18.84
C LEU A 106 -17.26 3.78 -19.12
N GLU A 107 -18.21 4.25 -18.33
CA GLU A 107 -19.66 4.05 -18.56
C GLU A 107 -20.12 4.78 -19.84
N GLY A 108 -19.63 5.99 -20.09
CA GLY A 108 -19.89 6.72 -21.35
C GLY A 108 -19.30 6.00 -22.57
N THR A 109 -18.08 5.51 -22.44
CA THR A 109 -17.41 4.70 -23.48
C THR A 109 -18.20 3.42 -23.77
N ARG A 110 -18.61 2.70 -22.72
CA ARG A 110 -19.44 1.48 -22.84
C ARG A 110 -20.74 1.77 -23.58
N THR A 111 -21.44 2.83 -23.20
CA THR A 111 -22.70 3.24 -23.85
C THR A 111 -22.49 3.54 -25.34
N SER A 112 -21.41 4.24 -25.68
CA SER A 112 -21.08 4.55 -27.07
C SER A 112 -20.79 3.30 -27.90
N LEU A 113 -19.99 2.36 -27.36
CA LEU A 113 -19.70 1.10 -28.02
C LEU A 113 -20.95 0.22 -28.18
N GLN A 114 -21.84 0.19 -27.18
CA GLN A 114 -23.11 -0.53 -27.28
C GLN A 114 -23.99 0.01 -28.40
N GLY A 115 -24.10 1.34 -28.54
CA GLY A 115 -24.86 1.95 -29.63
C GLY A 115 -24.31 1.60 -31.03
N LEU A 116 -22.99 1.52 -31.19
CA LEU A 116 -22.37 1.07 -32.45
C LEU A 116 -22.69 -0.40 -32.75
N ILE A 117 -22.68 -1.27 -31.73
CA ILE A 117 -23.03 -2.69 -31.87
C ILE A 117 -24.49 -2.84 -32.30
N ASP A 118 -25.42 -2.16 -31.62
CA ASP A 118 -26.85 -2.26 -31.88
C ASP A 118 -27.20 -1.77 -33.30
N ALA A 119 -26.54 -0.70 -33.78
CA ALA A 119 -26.72 -0.19 -35.13
C ALA A 119 -26.10 -1.08 -36.23
N SER A 120 -25.21 -2.00 -35.86
CA SER A 120 -24.54 -2.93 -36.78
C SER A 120 -25.25 -4.29 -36.83
N ALA A 121 -26.28 -4.51 -36.01
CA ALA A 121 -27.09 -5.73 -36.04
C ALA A 121 -28.01 -5.72 -37.28
N PRO A 122 -28.09 -6.83 -38.04
CA PRO A 122 -28.90 -6.94 -39.25
C PRO A 122 -30.42 -6.96 -38.99
#